data_AF-A0A978S1V2-F1
#
_entry.id   AF-A0A978S1V2-F1
#
_cell.length_a   1.000
_cell.length_b   1.000
_cell.length_c   1.000
_cell.angle_alpha   90.00
_cell.angle_beta   90.00
_cell.angle_gamma   90.00
#
_symmetry.space_group_name_H-M   'P 1'
#
loop_
_entity.id
_entity.type
_entity.pdbx_description
1 polymer ?
#
loop_
_entity_poly.entity_id
_entity_poly.type
_entity_poly.pdbx_seq_one_letter_code
_entity_poly.pdbx_strand_id
1 'polypeptide(L)' 'GIEKGITAGIIQRGREAVLEILETRLGTVPDSIVATINQIEDTDLLKTLLKRSITIGSHAEFETLCQQLLAGGESS' A
#
# COMPACT_ATOMS: atom_id res chain seq x y z
N GLY A 1 -9.74 9.92 20.75
CA GLY A 1 -11.13 10.23 20.36
C GLY A 1 -11.58 9.22 19.33
N ILE A 2 -12.88 8.93 19.25
CA ILE A 2 -13.47 7.94 18.35
C ILE A 2 -12.98 8.12 16.90
N GLU A 3 -12.87 9.37 16.43
CA GLU A 3 -12.36 9.71 15.10
C GLU A 3 -10.95 9.16 14.83
N LYS A 4 -10.00 9.34 15.76
CA LYS A 4 -8.64 8.78 15.63
C LYS A 4 -8.65 7.26 15.52
N GLY A 5 -9.57 6.59 16.24
CA GLY A 5 -9.73 5.14 16.18
C GLY A 5 -10.28 4.65 14.84
N ILE A 6 -11.26 5.38 14.29
CA ILE A 6 -11.83 5.08 12.96
C ILE A 6 -10.75 5.24 11.88
N THR A 7 -10.01 6.37 11.89
CA THR A 7 -8.95 6.61 10.91
C THR A 7 -7.85 5.54 10.98
N ALA A 8 -7.39 5.18 12.18
CA ALA A 8 -6.40 4.12 12.36
C ALA A 8 -6.91 2.76 11.82
N GLY A 9 -8.19 2.44 12.04
CA GLY A 9 -8.80 1.22 11.50
C GLY A 9 -8.89 1.20 9.97
N ILE A 10 -9.18 2.35 9.35
CA ILE A 10 -9.21 2.48 7.88
C ILE A 10 -7.81 2.29 7.30
N ILE A 11 -6.79 2.91 7.90
CA ILE A 11 -5.39 2.79 7.48
C ILE A 11 -4.94 1.32 7.59
N GLN A 12 -5.18 0.68 8.74
CA GLN A 12 -4.78 -0.71 8.96
C GLN A 12 -5.41 -1.64 7.92
N ARG A 13 -6.73 -1.53 7.69
CA ARG A 13 -7.42 -2.34 6.68
C ARG A 13 -6.94 -2.06 5.25
N GLY A 14 -6.60 -0.82 4.93
CA GLY A 14 -6.03 -0.48 3.63
C GLY A 14 -4.70 -1.20 3.39
N ARG A 15 -3.83 -1.25 4.40
CA ARG A 15 -2.54 -1.97 4.34
C ARG A 15 -2.75 -3.47 4.17
N GLU A 16 -3.61 -4.06 4.99
CA GLU A 16 -3.94 -5.49 4.94
C GLU A 16 -4.48 -5.90 3.56
N ALA A 17 -5.43 -5.12 3.02
CA ALA A 17 -6.03 -5.41 1.72
C ALA A 17 -5.02 -5.35 0.56
N VAL A 18 -4.09 -4.39 0.59
CA VAL A 18 -3.03 -4.30 -0.43
C VAL A 18 -2.15 -5.55 -0.39
N LEU A 19 -1.69 -5.93 0.81
CA LEU A 19 -0.80 -7.09 0.99
C LEU A 19 -1.50 -8.40 0.62
N GLU A 20 -2.76 -8.57 1.02
CA GLU A 20 -3.56 -9.78 0.70
C GLU A 20 -3.74 -9.95 -0.81
N ILE A 21 -4.02 -8.88 -1.56
CA ILE A 21 -4.15 -8.96 -3.02
C ILE A 21 -2.81 -9.29 -3.68
N LEU A 22 -1.71 -8.68 -3.22
CA LEU A 22 -0.38 -8.99 -3.75
C LEU A 22 -0.03 -10.46 -3.49
N GLU A 23 -0.26 -10.95 -2.26
CA GLU A 23 -0.01 -12.34 -1.90
C GLU A 23 -0.83 -13.31 -2.74
N THR A 24 -2.12 -13.02 -2.90
CA THR A 24 -3.05 -13.85 -3.67
C THR A 24 -2.64 -13.94 -5.15
N ARG A 25 -2.15 -12.85 -5.73
CA ARG A 25 -1.86 -12.77 -7.17
C ARG A 25 -0.44 -13.17 -7.55
N LEU A 26 0.52 -12.81 -6.72
CA LEU A 26 1.95 -12.87 -7.02
C LEU A 26 2.72 -13.81 -6.08
N GLY A 27 2.04 -14.40 -5.08
CA GLY A 27 2.65 -15.22 -4.05
C GLY A 27 3.29 -14.39 -2.95
N THR A 28 4.13 -15.02 -2.13
CA THR A 28 4.74 -14.39 -0.94
C THR A 28 5.29 -13.00 -1.21
N VAL A 29 4.76 -12.02 -0.47
CA VAL A 29 5.13 -10.61 -0.60
C VAL A 29 6.50 -10.36 0.04
N PRO A 30 7.46 -9.73 -0.65
CA PRO A 30 8.75 -9.37 -0.09
C PRO A 30 8.64 -8.46 1.14
N ASP A 31 9.49 -8.69 2.16
CA ASP A 31 9.53 -7.89 3.38
C ASP A 31 9.70 -6.39 3.13
N SER A 32 10.46 -6.00 2.09
CA SER A 32 10.63 -4.61 1.68
C SER A 32 9.31 -3.94 1.32
N ILE A 33 8.42 -4.65 0.61
CA ILE A 33 7.10 -4.15 0.24
C ILE A 33 6.21 -4.08 1.48
N VAL A 34 6.22 -5.11 2.33
CA VAL A 34 5.48 -5.12 3.60
C VAL A 34 5.86 -3.93 4.48
N ALA A 35 7.17 -3.70 4.66
CA ALA A 35 7.69 -2.58 5.43
C ALA A 35 7.23 -1.24 4.85
N THR A 36 7.32 -1.07 3.52
CA THR A 36 6.89 0.15 2.82
C THR A 36 5.40 0.43 3.05
N ILE A 37 4.53 -0.56 2.82
CA ILE A 37 3.07 -0.40 2.98
C ILE A 37 2.71 -0.08 4.43
N ASN A 38 3.38 -0.70 5.40
CA ASN A 38 3.12 -0.46 6.82
C ASN A 38 3.50 0.94 7.31
N GLN A 39 4.28 1.71 6.55
CA GLN A 39 4.56 3.13 6.87
C GLN A 39 3.54 4.10 6.28
N ILE A 40 2.63 3.65 5.40
CA ILE A 40 1.70 4.54 4.71
C ILE A 40 0.54 4.93 5.64
N GLU A 41 0.41 6.22 5.94
CA GLU A 41 -0.69 6.78 6.73
C GLU A 41 -1.76 7.46 5.87
N ASP A 42 -1.48 7.66 4.58
CA ASP A 42 -2.41 8.26 3.62
C ASP A 42 -3.40 7.22 3.07
N THR A 43 -4.68 7.38 3.40
CA THR A 43 -5.74 6.49 2.96
C THR A 43 -6.00 6.51 1.45
N ASP A 44 -5.74 7.63 0.77
CA ASP A 44 -5.93 7.76 -0.67
C ASP A 44 -4.77 7.16 -1.46
N LEU A 45 -3.56 7.23 -0.91
CA LEU A 45 -2.43 6.45 -1.40
C LEU A 45 -2.71 4.93 -1.26
N LEU A 46 -3.20 4.47 -0.11
CA LEU A 46 -3.58 3.05 0.09
C LEU A 46 -4.67 2.60 -0.89
N LYS A 47 -5.71 3.41 -1.14
CA LYS A 47 -6.72 3.12 -2.18
C LYS A 47 -6.11 3.01 -3.58
N THR A 48 -5.13 3.86 -3.90
CA THR A 48 -4.45 3.84 -5.20
C THR A 48 -3.62 2.57 -5.37
N LEU A 49 -2.85 2.21 -4.34
CA LEU A 49 -2.06 0.98 -4.31
C LEU A 49 -2.95 -0.27 -4.39
N LEU A 50 -4.09 -0.27 -3.71
CA LEU A 50 -5.07 -1.36 -3.77
C LEU A 50 -5.61 -1.58 -5.18
N LYS A 51 -5.95 -0.50 -5.90
CA LYS A 51 -6.39 -0.62 -7.30
C LYS A 51 -5.28 -1.17 -8.20
N ARG A 52 -4.02 -0.79 -7.93
CA ARG A 52 -2.86 -1.18 -8.73
C ARG A 52 -2.41 -2.62 -8.45
N SER A 53 -2.53 -3.11 -7.23
CA SER A 53 -2.19 -4.49 -6.87
C SER A 53 -3.04 -5.52 -7.63
N ILE A 54 -4.25 -5.16 -8.07
CA ILE A 54 -5.13 -5.99 -8.91
C ILE A 54 -4.54 -6.22 -10.32
N THR A 55 -3.85 -5.23 -10.88
CA THR A 55 -3.42 -5.24 -12.30
C THR A 55 -1.93 -5.45 -12.49
N ILE A 56 -1.10 -5.22 -11.46
CA ILE A 56 0.36 -5.23 -11.58
C ILE A 56 0.90 -6.64 -11.88
N GLY A 57 1.96 -6.73 -12.69
CA GLY A 57 2.50 -8.01 -13.17
C GLY A 57 3.49 -8.69 -12.23
N SER A 58 4.11 -7.93 -11.32
CA SER A 58 5.19 -8.43 -10.47
C SER A 58 5.42 -7.58 -9.21
N HIS A 59 6.11 -8.17 -8.22
CA HIS A 59 6.53 -7.46 -7.02
C HIS A 59 7.50 -6.30 -7.33
N ALA A 60 8.42 -6.48 -8.29
CA ALA A 60 9.39 -5.45 -8.67
C ALA A 60 8.70 -4.21 -9.30
N GLU A 61 7.69 -4.44 -10.15
CA GLU A 61 6.87 -3.34 -10.68
C GLU A 61 6.10 -2.62 -9.57
N PHE A 62 5.57 -3.37 -8.59
CA PHE A 62 4.84 -2.77 -7.46
C PHE A 62 5.76 -1.95 -6.55
N GLU A 63 6.97 -2.41 -6.28
CA GLU A 63 7.97 -1.66 -5.51
C GLU A 63 8.36 -0.36 -6.22
N THR A 64 8.58 -0.41 -7.54
CA THR A 64 8.84 0.79 -8.35
C THR A 64 7.69 1.79 -8.28
N LEU A 65 6.44 1.31 -8.38
CA LEU A 65 5.25 2.16 -8.24
C LEU A 65 5.18 2.82 -6.85
N CYS A 66 5.48 2.09 -5.77
CA CYS A 66 5.52 2.64 -4.41
C CYS A 66 6.56 3.77 -4.31
N GLN A 67 7.76 3.55 -4.84
CA GLN A 67 8.81 4.56 -4.85
C GLN A 67 8.38 5.83 -5.61
N GLN A 68 7.73 5.68 -6.77
CA GLN A 68 7.24 6.82 -7.55
C GLN A 68 6.18 7.63 -6.81
N LEU A 69 5.22 6.96 -6.17
CA LEU A 69 4.13 7.63 -5.45
C LEU A 69 4.61 8.29 -4.15
N LEU A 70 5.59 7.69 -3.47
CA LEU A 70 6.17 8.25 -2.25
C LEU A 70 7.13 9.41 -2.55
N ALA A 71 7.95 9.31 -3.60
CA ALA A 71 8.86 10.38 -4.02
C ALA A 71 8.11 11.59 -4.61
N GLY A 72 6.94 11.37 -5.23
CA GLY A 72 6.11 12.44 -5.80
C GLY A 72 5.43 13.35 -4.77
N GLY A 73 5.47 13.01 -3.48
CA GLY A 73 4.89 13.81 -2.39
C GLY A 73 5.77 14.96 -1.90
N GLU A 74 7.06 15.00 -2.26
CA GLU A 74 8.03 16.02 -1.81
C GLU A 74 8.22 17.18 -2.82
N SER A 75 7.36 17.27 -3.83
CA SER A 75 7.38 18.35 -4.84
C SER A 75 6.05 19.11 -4.87
N SER A 76 5.72 19.82 -3.79
CA SER A 76 4.72 20.90 -3.77
C SER A 76 4.98 21.87 -2.63
#